data_AF-A0A920MBA9-F1
#
_entry.id   AF-A0A920MBA9-F1
#
_cell.length_a   1.000
_cell.length_b   1.000
_cell.length_c   1.000
_cell.angle_alpha   90.00
_cell.angle_beta   90.00
_cell.angle_gamma   90.00
#
_symmetry.space_group_name_H-M   'P 1'
#
loop_
_entity.id
_entity.type
_entity.pdbx_description
1 polymer ?
#
loop_
_entity_poly.entity_id
_entity_poly.type
_entity_poly.pdbx_seq_one_letter_code
_entity_poly.pdbx_strand_id
1 'polypeptide(L)'
;MSATALWGTSRLRWQGKGKFDFVRSVLKQEIQNSWLAQIGSLAMRAPFQSLKDRADYSEVGGAPLLGINGVVIICHGNSKPHTIRNAILHARQCAELNLNDTISREVSENLSLLKEGVTDSTS
;
A
#
# COMPACT_ATOMS: atom_id res chain seq x y z
N MET A 1 -35.18 9.97 -39.47
CA MET A 1 -35.90 10.80 -38.48
C MET A 1 -36.50 9.83 -37.46
N SER A 2 -35.69 9.22 -36.59
CA SER A 2 -35.31 9.67 -35.24
C SER A 2 -36.50 9.94 -34.33
N ALA A 3 -36.85 8.97 -33.48
CA ALA A 3 -37.57 9.21 -32.23
C ALA A 3 -37.37 8.04 -31.25
N THR A 4 -36.78 8.37 -30.11
CA THR A 4 -37.03 7.76 -28.78
C THR A 4 -36.47 6.37 -28.47
N ALA A 5 -35.15 6.31 -28.39
CA ALA A 5 -34.45 5.51 -27.38
C ALA A 5 -34.54 6.21 -26.01
N LEU A 6 -35.48 5.80 -25.13
CA LEU A 6 -35.62 6.39 -23.79
C LEU A 6 -35.99 5.39 -22.68
N TRP A 7 -35.69 4.11 -22.83
CA TRP A 7 -35.78 3.14 -21.73
C TRP A 7 -34.59 2.18 -21.81
N GLY A 8 -33.59 2.35 -20.94
CA GLY A 8 -32.56 1.31 -20.82
C GLY A 8 -31.26 1.63 -20.09
N THR A 9 -31.01 2.86 -19.64
CA THR A 9 -29.68 3.23 -19.08
C THR A 9 -29.75 3.90 -17.71
N SER A 10 -30.54 3.37 -16.78
CA SER A 10 -30.56 3.88 -15.40
C SER A 10 -30.74 2.78 -14.36
N ARG A 11 -30.00 1.67 -14.46
CA ARG A 11 -29.89 0.73 -13.34
C ARG A 11 -28.67 -0.16 -13.54
N LEU A 12 -27.59 0.17 -12.85
CA LEU A 12 -26.48 -0.71 -12.39
C LEU A 12 -25.25 0.16 -12.13
N ARG A 13 -25.37 1.04 -11.13
CA ARG A 13 -24.20 1.55 -10.42
C ARG A 13 -24.54 1.42 -8.94
N TRP A 14 -23.59 0.90 -8.16
CA TRP A 14 -23.59 0.81 -6.68
C TRP A 14 -24.08 -0.51 -6.05
N GLN A 15 -23.21 -1.52 -6.03
CA GLN A 15 -23.15 -2.51 -4.95
C GLN A 15 -21.72 -2.49 -4.41
N GLY A 16 -21.42 -1.57 -3.48
CA GLY A 16 -20.08 -1.46 -2.90
C GLY A 16 -19.91 -0.29 -1.94
N LYS A 17 -20.11 0.96 -2.42
CA LYS A 17 -19.89 2.16 -1.59
C LYS A 17 -20.96 2.40 -0.52
N GLY A 18 -22.23 2.12 -0.81
CA GLY A 18 -23.33 2.45 0.10
C GLY A 18 -23.34 1.71 1.45
N LYS A 19 -22.76 0.51 1.56
CA LYS A 19 -22.74 -0.25 2.81
C LYS A 19 -21.75 0.33 3.83
N PHE A 20 -20.57 0.71 3.36
CA PHE A 20 -19.55 1.31 4.22
C PHE A 20 -19.94 2.73 4.63
N ASP A 21 -20.52 3.50 3.72
CA ASP A 21 -20.99 4.86 4.00
C ASP A 21 -22.12 4.87 5.04
N PHE A 22 -23.04 3.91 4.98
CA PHE A 22 -24.11 3.72 5.98
C PHE A 22 -23.57 3.32 7.37
N VAL A 23 -22.68 2.32 7.43
CA VAL A 23 -22.05 1.92 8.71
C VAL A 23 -21.26 3.08 9.31
N ARG A 24 -20.54 3.83 8.47
CA ARG A 24 -19.80 5.03 8.88
C ARG A 24 -20.72 6.14 9.40
N SER A 25 -21.88 6.36 8.78
CA SER A 25 -22.82 7.39 9.22
C SER A 25 -23.47 7.05 10.56
N VAL A 26 -23.88 5.80 10.75
CA VAL A 26 -24.45 5.33 12.02
C VAL A 26 -23.42 5.42 13.15
N LEU A 27 -22.20 4.96 12.91
CA LEU A 27 -21.12 5.04 13.89
C LEU A 27 -20.78 6.49 14.25
N LYS A 28 -20.72 7.38 13.26
CA LYS A 28 -20.46 8.81 13.49
C LYS A 28 -21.57 9.46 14.31
N GLN A 29 -22.82 9.10 14.05
CA GLN A 29 -23.98 9.61 14.77
C GLN A 29 -23.98 9.14 16.24
N GLU A 30 -23.65 7.87 16.49
CA GLU A 30 -23.56 7.32 17.85
C GLU A 30 -22.42 7.97 18.67
N ILE A 31 -21.25 8.17 18.03
CA ILE A 31 -20.13 8.89 18.66
C ILE A 31 -20.51 10.33 18.98
N GLN A 32 -21.27 11.01 18.10
CA GLN A 32 -21.70 12.39 18.34
C GLN A 32 -22.77 12.51 19.43
N ASN A 33 -23.61 11.49 19.62
CA ASN A 33 -24.69 11.50 20.60
C ASN A 33 -24.22 11.23 22.04
N SER A 34 -23.02 10.69 22.25
CA SER A 34 -22.50 10.38 23.59
C SER A 34 -21.20 11.12 23.89
N TRP A 35 -21.22 11.97 24.91
CA TRP A 35 -20.05 12.75 25.34
C TRP A 35 -18.88 11.85 25.78
N LEU A 36 -19.17 10.68 26.37
CA LEU A 36 -18.16 9.65 26.69
C LEU A 36 -17.54 9.04 25.42
N ALA A 37 -18.36 8.77 24.40
CA ALA A 37 -17.88 8.27 23.11
C ALA A 37 -17.05 9.33 22.36
N GLN A 38 -17.39 10.62 22.48
CA GLN A 38 -16.59 11.71 21.92
C GLN A 38 -15.20 11.77 22.57
N ILE A 39 -15.12 11.71 23.91
CA ILE A 39 -13.84 11.69 24.63
C ILE A 39 -13.04 10.44 24.28
N GLY A 40 -13.69 9.27 24.22
CA GLY A 40 -13.08 8.03 23.77
C GLY A 40 -12.52 8.14 22.34
N SER A 41 -13.28 8.73 21.42
CA SER A 41 -12.83 8.93 20.04
C SER A 41 -11.63 9.87 19.93
N LEU A 42 -11.54 10.87 20.83
CA LEU A 42 -10.42 11.80 20.89
C LEU A 42 -9.17 11.13 21.46
N ALA A 43 -9.32 10.33 22.52
CA ALA A 43 -8.25 9.53 23.10
C ALA A 43 -7.74 8.47 22.11
N MET A 44 -8.64 7.86 21.33
CA MET A 44 -8.28 6.89 20.29
C MET A 44 -7.68 7.56 19.05
N ARG A 45 -7.88 8.87 18.84
CA ARG A 45 -7.36 9.58 17.66
C ARG A 45 -5.83 9.54 17.58
N ALA A 46 -5.14 9.64 18.72
CA ALA A 46 -3.68 9.58 18.77
C ALA A 46 -3.11 8.21 18.33
N PRO A 47 -3.51 7.07 18.93
CA PRO A 47 -3.05 5.76 18.47
C PRO A 47 -3.54 5.42 17.07
N PHE A 48 -4.74 5.82 16.66
CA PHE A 48 -5.19 5.64 15.28
C PHE A 48 -4.38 6.47 14.27
N GLN A 49 -3.95 7.67 14.64
CA GLN A 49 -3.05 8.46 13.81
C GLN A 49 -1.68 7.79 13.70
N SER A 50 -1.08 7.36 14.82
CA SER A 50 0.19 6.61 14.79
C SER A 50 0.09 5.28 14.04
N LEU A 51 -1.04 4.58 14.13
CA LEU A 51 -1.32 3.37 13.35
C LEU A 51 -1.48 3.70 11.88
N LYS A 52 -2.14 4.81 11.55
CA LYS A 52 -2.26 5.29 10.17
C LYS A 52 -0.89 5.64 9.61
N ASP A 53 -0.06 6.36 10.36
CA ASP A 53 1.29 6.74 9.95
C ASP A 53 2.18 5.49 9.74
N ARG A 54 2.01 4.45 10.58
CA ARG A 54 2.67 3.14 10.38
C ARG A 54 2.12 2.33 9.21
N ALA A 55 0.82 2.44 8.94
CA ALA A 55 0.16 1.74 7.84
C ALA A 55 0.31 2.45 6.50
N ASP A 56 0.61 3.76 6.52
CA ASP A 56 0.92 4.55 5.33
C ASP A 56 2.37 4.24 4.92
N TYR A 57 2.54 3.18 4.12
CA TYR A 57 3.77 2.87 3.38
C TYR A 57 4.23 4.02 2.44
N SER A 58 3.47 5.12 2.38
CA SER A 58 3.80 6.32 1.62
C SER A 58 4.99 7.12 2.20
N GLU A 59 5.50 6.80 3.39
CA GLU A 59 6.74 7.42 3.90
C GLU A 59 8.01 6.95 3.17
N VAL A 60 8.01 5.71 2.66
CA VAL A 60 9.16 5.09 1.97
C VAL A 60 9.23 5.51 0.49
N GLY A 61 8.22 6.23 -0.01
CA GLY A 61 8.21 6.80 -1.36
C GLY A 61 7.72 5.86 -2.45
N GLY A 62 7.73 4.55 -2.23
CA GLY A 62 7.30 3.54 -3.19
C GLY A 62 7.96 2.19 -2.93
N ALA A 63 7.58 1.18 -3.69
CA ALA A 63 8.19 -0.15 -3.59
C ALA A 63 9.35 -0.27 -4.60
N PRO A 64 10.56 -0.70 -4.19
CA PRO A 64 11.62 -1.06 -5.12
C PRO A 64 11.26 -2.34 -5.87
N LEU A 65 11.33 -2.30 -7.21
CA LEU A 65 11.13 -3.46 -8.05
C LEU A 65 12.44 -4.26 -8.13
N LEU A 66 12.41 -5.49 -7.63
CA LEU A 66 13.56 -6.41 -7.62
C LEU A 66 13.53 -7.34 -8.84
N GLY A 67 14.71 -7.81 -9.27
CA GLY A 67 14.84 -8.77 -10.38
C GLY A 67 15.00 -8.16 -11.77
N ILE A 68 15.25 -6.85 -11.85
CA ILE A 68 15.59 -6.13 -13.08
C ILE A 68 17.05 -5.63 -13.01
N ASN A 69 17.69 -5.42 -14.16
CA ASN A 69 19.05 -4.87 -14.22
C ASN A 69 19.04 -3.33 -14.06
N GLY A 70 18.55 -2.86 -12.92
CA GLY A 70 18.49 -1.44 -12.57
C GLY A 70 17.69 -1.16 -11.29
N VAL A 71 17.72 0.09 -10.83
CA VAL A 71 16.91 0.54 -9.69
C VAL A 71 15.62 1.17 -10.20
N VAL A 72 14.47 0.59 -9.87
CA VAL A 72 13.15 1.13 -10.21
C VAL A 72 12.29 1.20 -8.96
N ILE A 73 11.73 2.37 -8.68
CA ILE A 73 10.81 2.60 -7.56
C ILE A 73 9.41 2.88 -8.12
N ILE A 74 8.43 2.07 -7.72
CA ILE A 74 7.03 2.23 -8.14
C ILE A 74 6.28 3.08 -7.10
N CYS A 75 5.80 4.25 -7.54
CA CYS A 75 4.99 5.16 -6.73
C CYS A 75 3.50 5.00 -7.04
N HIS A 76 2.62 5.17 -6.05
CA HIS A 76 1.17 5.17 -6.29
C HIS A 76 0.71 6.50 -6.91
N GLY A 77 -0.30 6.49 -7.78
CA GLY A 77 -0.76 7.70 -8.49
C GLY A 77 -1.33 8.81 -7.59
N ASN A 78 -1.69 8.49 -6.33
CA ASN A 78 -2.12 9.45 -5.31
C ASN A 78 -0.97 9.90 -4.39
N SER A 79 0.29 9.69 -4.79
CA SER A 79 1.46 10.07 -4.00
C SER A 79 1.56 11.60 -3.87
N LYS A 80 1.79 12.06 -2.64
CA LYS A 80 1.98 13.49 -2.35
C LYS A 80 3.40 13.93 -2.76
N PRO A 81 3.68 15.23 -2.94
CA PRO A 81 5.01 15.71 -3.30
C PRO A 81 6.15 15.23 -2.37
N HIS A 82 5.88 15.10 -1.06
CA HIS A 82 6.86 14.56 -0.11
C HIS A 82 7.18 13.08 -0.35
N THR A 83 6.18 12.29 -0.77
CA THR A 83 6.34 10.86 -1.10
C THR A 83 7.26 10.71 -2.31
N ILE A 84 7.07 11.53 -3.35
CA ILE A 84 7.94 11.52 -4.54
C ILE A 84 9.37 11.92 -4.19
N ARG A 85 9.56 12.94 -3.35
CA ARG A 85 10.90 13.32 -2.85
C ARG A 85 11.59 12.15 -2.14
N ASN A 86 10.88 11.47 -1.24
CA ASN A 86 11.44 10.31 -0.54
C ASN A 86 11.72 9.13 -1.48
N ALA A 87 10.89 8.93 -2.51
CA ALA A 87 11.11 7.90 -3.53
C ALA A 87 12.42 8.13 -4.31
N ILE A 88 12.71 9.37 -4.68
CA ILE A 88 13.95 9.75 -5.38
C ILE A 88 15.16 9.53 -4.46
N LEU A 89 15.07 9.92 -3.18
CA LEU A 89 16.14 9.69 -2.21
C LEU A 89 16.41 8.20 -2.01
N HIS A 90 15.35 7.40 -1.95
CA HIS A 90 15.44 5.95 -1.84
C HIS A 90 16.07 5.35 -3.11
N ALA A 91 15.64 5.78 -4.30
CA ALA A 91 16.25 5.35 -5.57
C ALA A 91 17.75 5.66 -5.62
N ARG A 92 18.17 6.85 -5.16
CA ARG A 92 19.57 7.23 -5.04
C ARG A 92 20.32 6.28 -4.11
N GLN A 93 19.80 6.02 -2.92
CA GLN A 93 20.44 5.12 -1.96
C GLN A 93 20.58 3.70 -2.52
N CYS A 94 19.54 3.18 -3.17
CA CYS A 94 19.58 1.89 -3.83
C CYS A 94 20.67 1.79 -4.91
N ALA A 95 20.88 2.88 -5.66
CA ALA A 95 21.92 2.97 -6.67
C ALA A 95 23.32 3.09 -6.06
N GLU A 96 23.49 3.93 -5.03
CA GLU A 96 24.77 4.09 -4.31
C GLU A 96 25.22 2.80 -3.62
N LEU A 97 24.28 2.04 -3.09
CA LEU A 97 24.54 0.77 -2.42
C LEU A 97 24.72 -0.42 -3.38
N ASN A 98 24.63 -0.19 -4.70
CA ASN A 98 24.61 -1.26 -5.71
C ASN A 98 23.73 -2.44 -5.27
N LEU A 99 22.48 -2.14 -4.87
CA LEU A 99 21.58 -3.12 -4.28
C LEU A 99 21.39 -4.35 -5.18
N ASN A 100 21.36 -4.16 -6.50
CA ASN A 100 21.24 -5.27 -7.45
C ASN A 100 22.43 -6.23 -7.35
N ASP A 101 23.66 -5.73 -7.29
CA ASP A 101 24.84 -6.58 -7.18
C ASP A 101 24.87 -7.32 -5.85
N THR A 102 24.48 -6.64 -4.77
CA THR A 102 24.38 -7.25 -3.44
C THR A 102 23.33 -8.36 -3.44
N ILE A 103 22.12 -8.09 -3.93
CA ILE A 103 21.04 -9.09 -3.99
C ILE A 103 21.45 -10.26 -4.90
N SER A 104 22.02 -9.99 -6.07
CA SER A 104 22.48 -11.03 -6.99
C SER A 104 23.56 -11.92 -6.39
N ARG A 105 24.51 -11.34 -5.65
CA ARG A 105 25.54 -12.10 -4.93
C ARG A 105 24.94 -12.98 -3.84
N GLU A 106 24.13 -12.41 -2.95
CA GLU A 106 23.52 -13.13 -1.83
C GLU A 106 22.56 -14.24 -2.29
N VAL A 107 21.78 -13.98 -3.35
CA VAL A 107 20.91 -15.01 -3.95
C VAL A 107 21.75 -16.13 -4.55
N SER A 108 22.89 -15.83 -5.18
CA SER A 108 23.78 -16.84 -5.75
C SER A 108 24.44 -17.71 -4.68
N GLU A 109 24.95 -17.10 -3.61
CA GLU A 109 25.56 -17.80 -2.47
C GLU A 109 24.56 -18.71 -1.74
N ASN A 110 23.35 -18.20 -1.45
CA ASN A 110 22.32 -19.01 -0.82
C ASN A 110 21.85 -20.17 -1.72
N LEU A 111 21.83 -19.97 -3.04
CA LEU A 111 21.47 -21.03 -3.98
C LEU A 111 22.52 -22.15 -4.03
N SER A 112 23.81 -21.85 -3.82
CA SER A 112 24.86 -22.88 -3.68
C SER A 112 24.68 -23.71 -2.41
N LEU A 113 24.37 -23.08 -1.27
CA LEU A 113 24.14 -23.80 -0.01
C LEU A 113 22.93 -24.74 -0.09
N LEU A 114 21.87 -24.32 -0.76
CA LEU A 114 20.69 -25.17 -1.01
C LEU A 114 21.01 -26.37 -1.91
N LYS A 115 21.95 -26.22 -2.86
CA LYS A 115 22.37 -27.33 -3.73
C LYS A 115 23.20 -28.36 -2.98
N GLU A 116 24.10 -27.92 -2.09
CA GLU A 116 24.91 -28.81 -1.26
C GLU A 116 24.05 -29.59 -0.24
N GLY A 117 23.06 -28.96 0.39
CA GLY A 117 22.15 -29.67 1.31
C GLY A 117 21.22 -30.68 0.64
N VAL A 118 20.90 -30.50 -0.66
CA VAL A 118 20.08 -31.45 -1.43
C VAL A 118 20.91 -32.67 -1.86
N THR A 119 22.20 -32.51 -2.15
CA THR A 119 23.08 -33.63 -2.50
C THR A 119 23.34 -34.58 -1.34
N ASP A 120 23.30 -34.09 -0.09
CA ASP A 120 23.50 -34.90 1.12
C ASP A 120 22.27 -35.71 1.55
N SER A 121 21.09 -35.43 1.01
CA SER A 121 19.82 -36.14 1.33
C SER A 121 19.40 -37.18 0.29
N THR A 122 20.15 -37.30 -0.81
CA THR A 122 19.90 -38.26 -1.90
C THR A 122 20.94 -39.39 -1.93
N SER A 123 21.81 -39.49 -0.92
CA SER A 123 22.75 -40.61 -0.71
C SER A 123 22.31 -41.50 0.45
#